data_AF-A0A356P8C1-F1
#
_entry.id   AF-A0A356P8C1-F1
#
_cell.length_a   1.000
_cell.length_b   1.000
_cell.length_c   1.000
_cell.angle_alpha   90.00
_cell.angle_beta   90.00
_cell.angle_gamma   90.00
#
_symmetry.space_group_name_H-M   'P 1'
#
loop_
_entity.id
_entity.type
_entity.pdbx_description
1 polymer ?
#
loop_
_entity_poly.entity_id
_entity_poly.type
_entity_poly.pdbx_seq_one_letter_code
_entity_poly.pdbx_strand_id
1 'polypeptide(L)'
;KRQDVYKRQLLKVQGYQQVSLDLQQQLETMSMATNFQPLFDETRQLFSIGYRVAESMLDKSFYDLLASEARQASFIAIAKGDVPHNHWFKLGRSLTLAKGKRTLVSWSGTMFEFLMPLLVMNNYEGTLLDETYHSVVEVQRKYGLENNMPWGVSESGFYAFDPQMNYQYKAIGVPGLGLKRGLIQDLVIAPYASFLAMMVSPHEALSNISAMERMGFGGRYGLYEAADFTPERKPSQRPFMLIQSFMAHHQGMSFLALDNVLHENIMPRRFHSEALIQATELLLQIRLPDSNAAMPELVEEHIVPERQMKGPDLEKNQFFIIETAKTPIPVTHSISNGQYSVMLTNAGSGFSRFQEINLSRWREDVTQDAWGIYFYIQNLNSGDVWSATHHPCRDSGEDYKVIYAPDKVEFSRKDGNITTRTEVVVSPEDQAEIRRISLTNHSKFDRTVEVTSYFEVVLARLSEDIAHPAFGNLFIP
;
A
#
# COMPACT_ATOMS: atom_id res chain seq x y z
N LYS A 1 16.67 30.09 53.12
CA LYS A 1 16.20 28.68 52.99
C LYS A 1 14.87 28.56 52.21
N ARG A 2 13.70 29.01 52.69
CA ARG A 2 12.44 28.93 51.89
C ARG A 2 12.48 29.79 50.61
N GLN A 3 12.97 31.03 50.69
CA GLN A 3 13.13 31.91 49.53
C GLN A 3 14.08 31.34 48.45
N ASP A 4 15.15 30.65 48.85
CA ASP A 4 16.09 30.02 47.92
C ASP A 4 15.47 28.82 47.17
N VAL A 5 14.57 28.08 47.82
CA VAL A 5 13.82 26.98 47.18
C VAL A 5 12.85 27.55 46.15
N TYR A 6 12.10 28.61 46.46
CA TYR A 6 11.21 29.26 45.49
C TYR A 6 11.98 29.82 44.30
N LYS A 7 13.13 30.47 44.53
CA LYS A 7 13.98 31.00 43.45
C LYS A 7 14.50 29.90 42.52
N ARG A 8 14.92 28.76 43.06
CA ARG A 8 15.35 27.60 42.24
C ARG A 8 14.19 26.99 41.44
N GLN A 9 13.02 26.85 42.04
CA GLN A 9 11.85 26.32 41.32
C GLN A 9 11.38 27.28 40.23
N LEU A 10 11.41 28.59 40.48
CA LEU A 10 11.08 29.61 39.47
C LEU A 10 12.04 29.54 38.27
N LEU A 11 13.36 29.46 38.52
CA LEU A 11 14.35 29.29 37.44
C LEU A 11 14.13 28.02 36.63
N LYS A 12 13.72 26.92 37.30
CA LYS A 12 13.41 25.67 36.63
C LYS A 12 12.17 25.77 35.72
N VAL A 13 11.11 26.44 36.20
CA VAL A 13 9.90 26.71 35.40
C VAL A 13 10.20 27.63 34.23
N GLN A 14 10.99 28.69 34.44
CA GLN A 14 11.44 29.57 33.36
C GLN A 14 12.26 28.81 32.31
N GLY A 15 13.13 27.89 32.74
CA GLY A 15 13.85 27.00 31.84
C GLY A 15 12.90 26.13 30.99
N TYR A 16 11.88 25.53 31.59
CA TYR A 16 10.88 24.76 30.83
C TYR A 16 10.04 25.62 29.88
N GLN A 17 9.71 26.85 30.27
CA GLN A 17 9.01 27.79 29.39
C GLN A 17 9.86 28.14 28.17
N GLN A 18 11.15 28.41 28.36
CA GLN A 18 12.04 28.70 27.24
C GLN A 18 12.16 27.51 26.29
N VAL A 19 12.40 26.30 26.82
CA VAL A 19 12.47 25.09 26.00
C VAL A 19 11.16 24.84 25.25
N SER A 20 10.01 25.10 25.87
CA SER A 20 8.72 24.97 25.21
C SER A 20 8.55 25.97 24.05
N LEU A 21 9.00 27.21 24.22
CA LEU A 21 8.96 28.22 23.16
C LEU A 21 9.89 27.87 22.00
N ASP A 22 11.11 27.41 22.31
CA ASP A 22 12.08 26.99 21.32
C ASP A 22 11.55 25.79 20.50
N LEU A 23 10.95 24.80 21.17
CA LEU A 23 10.31 23.65 20.52
C LEU A 23 9.12 24.07 19.66
N GLN A 24 8.27 24.97 20.15
CA GLN A 24 7.14 25.50 19.37
C GLN A 24 7.65 26.15 18.08
N GLN A 25 8.65 27.02 18.17
CA GLN A 25 9.22 27.69 17.00
C GLN A 25 9.84 26.70 16.00
N GLN A 26 10.52 25.65 16.49
CA GLN A 26 11.06 24.59 15.65
C GLN A 26 9.96 23.83 14.92
N LEU A 27 8.89 23.44 15.62
CA LEU A 27 7.76 22.71 15.04
C LEU A 27 7.01 23.56 14.02
N GLU A 28 6.77 24.84 14.31
CA GLU A 28 6.17 25.79 13.36
C GLU A 28 7.03 25.94 12.10
N THR A 29 8.35 26.06 12.27
CA THR A 29 9.29 26.15 11.14
C THR A 29 9.22 24.89 10.27
N MET A 30 9.24 23.69 10.87
CA MET A 30 9.13 22.43 10.13
C MET A 30 7.77 22.30 9.42
N SER A 31 6.69 22.67 10.10
CA SER A 31 5.34 22.62 9.55
C SER A 31 5.19 23.56 8.34
N MET A 32 5.65 24.80 8.45
CA MET A 32 5.57 25.78 7.37
C MET A 32 6.50 25.43 6.21
N ALA A 33 7.69 24.88 6.48
CA ALA A 33 8.64 24.47 5.44
C ALA A 33 8.20 23.24 4.61
N THR A 34 7.27 22.42 5.12
CA THR A 34 6.78 21.23 4.41
C THR A 34 5.90 21.65 3.22
N ASN A 35 6.40 21.55 1.99
CA ASN A 35 5.68 21.98 0.79
C ASN A 35 4.93 20.81 0.14
N PHE A 36 3.60 20.93 0.02
CA PHE A 36 2.76 19.93 -0.65
C PHE A 36 2.71 20.07 -2.18
N GLN A 37 3.06 21.23 -2.74
CA GLN A 37 2.99 21.52 -4.19
C GLN A 37 3.66 20.47 -5.08
N PRO A 38 4.83 19.89 -4.74
CA PRO A 38 5.47 18.91 -5.62
C PRO A 38 4.62 17.66 -5.90
N LEU A 39 3.67 17.33 -5.03
CA LEU A 39 2.75 16.20 -5.20
C LEU A 39 1.44 16.58 -5.91
N PHE A 40 1.21 17.87 -6.16
CA PHE A 40 -0.03 18.38 -6.72
C PHE A 40 0.02 18.40 -8.25
N ASP A 41 -0.93 17.71 -8.89
CA ASP A 41 -1.13 17.79 -10.34
C ASP A 41 -2.06 18.96 -10.65
N GLU A 42 -1.53 20.02 -11.26
CA GLU A 42 -2.30 21.24 -11.58
C GLU A 42 -3.42 21.00 -12.60
N THR A 43 -3.27 20.00 -13.49
CA THR A 43 -4.25 19.70 -14.53
C THR A 43 -5.46 19.00 -13.94
N ARG A 44 -5.22 18.00 -13.09
CA ARG A 44 -6.26 17.25 -12.38
C ARG A 44 -6.79 17.98 -11.15
N GLN A 45 -5.99 18.87 -10.60
CA GLN A 45 -6.19 19.54 -9.31
C GLN A 45 -6.33 18.55 -8.15
N LEU A 46 -5.50 17.50 -8.16
CA LEU A 46 -5.49 16.41 -7.18
C LEU A 46 -4.05 16.09 -6.77
N PHE A 47 -3.88 15.51 -5.58
CA PHE A 47 -2.58 15.00 -5.14
C PHE A 47 -2.31 13.63 -5.74
N SER A 48 -1.11 13.44 -6.29
CA SER A 48 -0.57 12.12 -6.58
C SER A 48 -0.29 11.38 -5.27
N ILE A 49 -0.43 10.05 -5.27
CA ILE A 49 -0.16 9.23 -4.08
C ILE A 49 1.32 9.19 -3.70
N GLY A 50 2.22 9.59 -4.62
CA GLY A 50 3.64 9.58 -4.36
C GLY A 50 4.47 10.13 -5.50
N TYR A 51 5.77 10.30 -5.23
CA TYR A 51 6.75 10.70 -6.23
C TYR A 51 7.78 9.59 -6.38
N ARG A 52 7.92 9.06 -7.61
CA ARG A 52 8.85 7.98 -7.92
C ARG A 52 10.21 8.58 -8.22
N VAL A 53 11.05 8.69 -7.19
CA VAL A 53 12.36 9.36 -7.22
C VAL A 53 13.24 8.85 -8.37
N ALA A 54 13.33 7.53 -8.55
CA ALA A 54 14.14 6.92 -9.60
C ALA A 54 13.70 7.31 -11.02
N GLU A 55 12.40 7.55 -11.21
CA GLU A 55 11.82 7.95 -12.50
C GLU A 55 11.61 9.47 -12.63
N SER A 56 11.93 10.23 -11.57
CA SER A 56 11.72 11.68 -11.47
C SER A 56 10.30 12.12 -11.88
N MET A 57 9.29 11.33 -11.53
CA MET A 57 7.90 11.59 -11.93
C MET A 57 6.90 11.24 -10.84
N LEU A 58 5.76 11.91 -10.88
CA LEU A 58 4.62 11.59 -10.03
C LEU A 58 4.07 10.19 -10.34
N ASP A 59 3.50 9.56 -9.31
CA ASP A 59 2.67 8.37 -9.50
C ASP A 59 1.43 8.73 -10.34
N LYS A 60 0.93 7.76 -11.09
CA LYS A 60 -0.26 7.92 -11.94
C LYS A 60 -1.56 7.73 -11.16
N SER A 61 -1.47 7.33 -9.90
CA SER A 61 -2.59 7.18 -8.98
C SER A 61 -2.72 8.43 -8.12
N PHE A 62 -3.96 8.79 -7.77
CA PHE A 62 -4.29 10.05 -7.12
C PHE A 62 -5.20 9.85 -5.92
N TYR A 63 -5.07 10.73 -4.93
CA TYR A 63 -6.05 10.89 -3.87
C TYR A 63 -7.23 11.71 -4.40
N ASP A 64 -8.24 11.00 -4.89
CA ASP A 64 -9.36 11.56 -5.65
C ASP A 64 -10.71 11.44 -4.95
N LEU A 65 -10.79 10.92 -3.72
CA LEU A 65 -12.03 10.79 -2.96
C LEU A 65 -12.03 11.62 -1.68
N LEU A 66 -13.18 12.20 -1.33
CA LEU A 66 -13.37 12.92 -0.07
C LEU A 66 -13.38 11.97 1.13
N ALA A 67 -13.90 10.76 0.95
CA ALA A 67 -13.82 9.69 1.94
C ALA A 67 -12.45 9.01 1.88
N SER A 68 -11.44 9.71 2.39
CA SER A 68 -10.08 9.21 2.56
C SER A 68 -9.42 9.91 3.75
N GLU A 69 -8.47 9.21 4.37
CA GLU A 69 -7.53 9.74 5.34
C GLU A 69 -6.71 10.92 4.81
N ALA A 70 -6.38 10.88 3.51
CA ALA A 70 -5.52 11.85 2.84
C ALA A 70 -6.18 13.23 2.73
N ARG A 71 -7.50 13.34 2.95
CA ARG A 71 -8.19 14.62 3.01
C ARG A 71 -7.60 15.57 4.07
N GLN A 72 -6.96 15.04 5.11
CA GLN A 72 -6.24 15.86 6.11
C GLN A 72 -5.09 16.63 5.46
N ALA A 73 -4.30 15.96 4.60
CA ALA A 73 -3.22 16.60 3.85
C ALA A 73 -3.79 17.63 2.88
N SER A 74 -4.88 17.30 2.17
CA SER A 74 -5.61 18.25 1.33
C SER A 74 -6.06 19.50 2.08
N PHE A 75 -6.62 19.32 3.27
CA PHE A 75 -7.11 20.41 4.11
C PHE A 75 -5.97 21.32 4.59
N ILE A 76 -4.87 20.73 5.08
CA ILE A 76 -3.68 21.46 5.53
C ILE A 76 -3.02 22.21 4.35
N ALA A 77 -2.87 21.57 3.19
CA ALA A 77 -2.25 22.19 2.03
C ALA A 77 -3.06 23.40 1.52
N ILE A 78 -4.39 23.33 1.57
CA ILE A 78 -5.26 24.49 1.27
C ILE A 78 -5.10 25.57 2.34
N ALA A 79 -5.13 25.19 3.63
CA ALA A 79 -5.02 26.13 4.73
C ALA A 79 -3.69 26.91 4.74
N LYS A 80 -2.60 26.25 4.34
CA LYS A 80 -1.29 26.88 4.16
C LYS A 80 -1.19 27.75 2.90
N GLY A 81 -2.08 27.56 1.93
CA GLY A 81 -2.01 28.22 0.63
C GLY A 81 -1.05 27.54 -0.35
N ASP A 82 -0.61 26.31 -0.07
CA ASP A 82 0.22 25.53 -0.99
C ASP A 82 -0.56 25.20 -2.28
N VAL A 83 -1.87 24.92 -2.17
CA VAL A 83 -2.75 24.56 -3.28
C VAL A 83 -4.08 25.34 -3.23
N PRO A 84 -4.76 25.55 -4.38
CA PRO A 84 -6.02 26.31 -4.40
C PRO A 84 -7.20 25.55 -3.77
N HIS A 85 -8.15 26.29 -3.20
CA HIS A 85 -9.40 25.74 -2.62
C HIS A 85 -10.20 24.85 -3.59
N ASN A 86 -10.06 25.06 -4.90
CA ASN A 86 -10.68 24.24 -5.94
C ASN A 86 -10.31 22.75 -5.81
N HIS A 87 -9.13 22.43 -5.27
CA HIS A 87 -8.71 21.06 -4.98
C HIS A 87 -9.74 20.31 -4.13
N TRP A 88 -10.27 20.93 -3.08
CA TRP A 88 -11.27 20.30 -2.19
C TRP A 88 -12.53 19.89 -2.93
N PHE A 89 -12.95 20.68 -3.92
CA PHE A 89 -14.14 20.41 -4.72
C PHE A 89 -13.91 19.36 -5.79
N LYS A 90 -12.65 19.05 -6.13
CA LYS A 90 -12.27 18.00 -7.07
C LYS A 90 -12.24 16.60 -6.45
N LEU A 91 -12.16 16.51 -5.13
CA LEU A 91 -12.34 15.25 -4.41
C LEU A 91 -13.74 14.69 -4.69
N GLY A 92 -13.78 13.47 -5.20
CA GLY A 92 -14.97 12.71 -5.53
C GLY A 92 -15.85 12.49 -4.30
N ARG A 93 -17.16 12.62 -4.53
CA ARG A 93 -18.20 12.48 -3.50
C ARG A 93 -19.16 11.36 -3.87
N SER A 94 -18.62 10.25 -4.34
CA SER A 94 -19.40 9.08 -4.70
C SER A 94 -20.24 8.64 -3.51
N LEU A 95 -21.55 8.58 -3.69
CA LEU A 95 -22.51 8.22 -2.64
C LEU A 95 -23.10 6.85 -2.90
N THR A 96 -23.24 6.10 -1.82
CA THR A 96 -24.09 4.91 -1.76
C THR A 96 -25.20 5.12 -0.73
N LEU A 97 -26.27 4.35 -0.86
CA LEU A 97 -27.27 4.20 0.19
C LEU A 97 -26.86 3.01 1.05
N ALA A 98 -26.48 3.28 2.29
CA ALA A 98 -26.30 2.24 3.29
C ALA A 98 -27.35 2.45 4.39
N LYS A 99 -28.24 1.47 4.56
CA LYS A 99 -29.34 1.55 5.55
C LYS A 99 -30.26 2.78 5.41
N GLY A 100 -30.44 3.27 4.19
CA GLY A 100 -31.27 4.44 3.93
C GLY A 100 -30.62 5.79 4.28
N LYS A 101 -29.36 5.78 4.73
CA LYS A 101 -28.52 6.97 4.89
C LYS A 101 -27.57 7.12 3.72
N ARG A 102 -27.30 8.36 3.33
CA ARG A 102 -26.34 8.71 2.29
C ARG A 102 -24.94 8.60 2.88
N THR A 103 -24.13 7.75 2.27
CA THR A 103 -22.78 7.43 2.77
C THR A 103 -21.79 7.66 1.65
N LEU A 104 -20.74 8.42 1.91
CA LEU A 104 -19.61 8.49 0.98
C LEU A 104 -18.95 7.12 0.86
N VAL A 105 -18.45 6.81 -0.33
CA VAL A 105 -17.71 5.59 -0.62
C VAL A 105 -16.22 5.91 -0.64
N SER A 106 -15.39 5.08 0.01
CA SER A 106 -13.93 5.18 -0.06
C SER A 106 -13.36 4.19 -1.09
N TRP A 107 -12.04 4.18 -1.30
CA TRP A 107 -11.44 3.23 -2.24
C TRP A 107 -11.55 1.81 -1.72
N SER A 108 -11.16 1.60 -0.46
CA SER A 108 -11.06 0.26 0.10
C SER A 108 -12.19 -0.13 1.03
N GLY A 109 -13.05 0.81 1.46
CA GLY A 109 -14.12 0.56 2.42
C GLY A 109 -13.62 0.28 3.84
N THR A 110 -12.38 0.66 4.15
CA THR A 110 -11.79 0.50 5.48
C THR A 110 -12.28 1.59 6.42
N MET A 111 -12.43 1.30 7.71
CA MET A 111 -12.94 2.31 8.65
C MET A 111 -11.99 3.49 8.84
N PHE A 112 -10.67 3.29 8.72
CA PHE A 112 -9.68 4.36 8.94
C PHE A 112 -9.80 5.49 7.90
N GLU A 113 -10.08 5.18 6.62
CA GLU A 113 -10.29 6.18 5.56
C GLU A 113 -11.36 7.21 5.96
N PHE A 114 -12.39 6.75 6.67
CA PHE A 114 -13.49 7.59 7.14
C PHE A 114 -13.16 8.29 8.46
N LEU A 115 -12.67 7.56 9.46
CA LEU A 115 -12.65 8.04 10.84
C LEU A 115 -11.31 8.60 11.31
N MET A 116 -10.18 8.26 10.67
CA MET A 116 -8.88 8.83 11.05
C MET A 116 -8.89 10.37 11.02
N PRO A 117 -9.53 11.05 10.05
CA PRO A 117 -9.58 12.51 10.05
C PRO A 117 -10.23 13.14 11.28
N LEU A 118 -11.15 12.45 11.97
CA LEU A 118 -11.78 12.94 13.20
C LEU A 118 -10.81 13.08 14.38
N LEU A 119 -9.60 12.49 14.28
CA LEU A 119 -8.59 12.65 15.32
C LEU A 119 -8.16 14.12 15.49
N VAL A 120 -8.22 14.91 14.42
CA VAL A 120 -7.77 16.31 14.42
C VAL A 120 -8.74 17.27 13.74
N MET A 121 -9.65 16.80 12.89
CA MET A 121 -10.59 17.66 12.17
C MET A 121 -11.95 17.72 12.88
N ASN A 122 -12.53 18.92 12.94
CA ASN A 122 -13.88 19.13 13.45
C ASN A 122 -14.93 18.44 12.57
N ASN A 123 -15.95 17.89 13.22
CA ASN A 123 -17.16 17.41 12.59
C ASN A 123 -18.32 18.38 12.87
N TYR A 124 -19.25 18.49 11.94
CA TYR A 124 -20.40 19.38 12.04
C TYR A 124 -21.69 18.59 11.82
N GLU A 125 -22.59 18.66 12.80
CA GLU A 125 -23.86 17.91 12.78
C GLU A 125 -24.69 18.23 11.53
N GLY A 126 -25.25 17.19 10.90
CA GLY A 126 -26.11 17.33 9.72
C GLY A 126 -25.36 17.62 8.42
N THR A 127 -24.02 17.54 8.42
CA THR A 127 -23.22 17.57 7.19
C THR A 127 -23.13 16.20 6.52
N LEU A 128 -22.69 16.18 5.26
CA LEU A 128 -22.45 14.94 4.53
C LEU A 128 -21.42 14.02 5.21
N LEU A 129 -20.38 14.61 5.81
CA LEU A 129 -19.36 13.85 6.52
C LEU A 129 -19.92 13.24 7.81
N ASP A 130 -20.70 14.02 8.56
CA ASP A 130 -21.38 13.57 9.76
C ASP A 130 -22.31 12.36 9.51
N GLU A 131 -23.19 12.46 8.50
CA GLU A 131 -24.07 11.34 8.12
C GLU A 131 -23.27 10.11 7.68
N THR A 132 -22.16 10.33 6.95
CA THR A 132 -21.24 9.26 6.54
C THR A 132 -20.62 8.56 7.74
N TYR A 133 -20.13 9.30 8.74
CA TYR A 133 -19.48 8.71 9.91
C TYR A 133 -20.41 7.79 10.69
N HIS A 134 -21.63 8.26 10.96
CA HIS A 134 -22.65 7.44 11.64
C HIS A 134 -23.02 6.20 10.81
N SER A 135 -23.21 6.36 9.51
CA SER A 135 -23.55 5.25 8.62
C SER A 135 -22.44 4.18 8.54
N VAL A 136 -21.18 4.60 8.42
CA VAL A 136 -20.02 3.67 8.37
C VAL A 136 -19.95 2.81 9.64
N VAL A 137 -20.12 3.41 10.82
CA VAL A 137 -20.13 2.67 12.09
C VAL A 137 -21.30 1.69 12.16
N GLU A 138 -22.49 2.08 11.73
CA GLU A 138 -23.67 1.20 11.69
C GLU A 138 -23.48 0.01 10.73
N VAL A 139 -22.95 0.26 9.53
CA VAL A 139 -22.66 -0.79 8.53
C VAL A 139 -21.64 -1.79 9.07
N GLN A 140 -20.58 -1.31 9.70
CA GLN A 140 -19.54 -2.13 10.32
C GLN A 140 -20.09 -3.01 11.44
N ARG A 141 -20.93 -2.44 12.31
CA ARG A 141 -21.62 -3.18 13.38
C ARG A 141 -22.50 -4.30 12.83
N LYS A 142 -23.29 -3.99 11.80
CA LYS A 142 -24.15 -4.97 11.13
C LYS A 142 -23.31 -6.08 10.51
N TYR A 143 -22.24 -5.74 9.80
CA TYR A 143 -21.37 -6.70 9.15
C TYR A 143 -20.71 -7.66 10.15
N GLY A 144 -20.26 -7.16 11.30
CA GLY A 144 -19.76 -8.01 12.39
C GLY A 144 -20.83 -8.96 12.93
N LEU A 145 -22.06 -8.47 13.15
CA LEU A 145 -23.18 -9.29 13.60
C LEU A 145 -23.54 -10.40 12.60
N GLU A 146 -23.63 -10.08 11.31
CA GLU A 146 -23.95 -11.05 10.25
C GLU A 146 -22.91 -12.18 10.15
N ASN A 147 -21.65 -11.88 10.46
CA ASN A 147 -20.55 -12.83 10.43
C ASN A 147 -20.21 -13.44 11.80
N ASN A 148 -21.01 -13.16 12.84
CA ASN A 148 -20.78 -13.63 14.22
C ASN A 148 -19.37 -13.29 14.75
N MET A 149 -18.89 -12.08 14.48
CA MET A 149 -17.58 -11.58 14.92
C MET A 149 -17.72 -10.17 15.53
N PRO A 150 -16.75 -9.70 16.33
CA PRO A 150 -16.63 -8.28 16.64
C PRO A 150 -16.54 -7.45 15.36
N TRP A 151 -16.82 -6.15 15.43
CA TRP A 151 -16.70 -5.25 14.27
C TRP A 151 -15.44 -4.38 14.36
N GLY A 152 -15.11 -3.65 13.29
CA GLY A 152 -13.86 -2.89 13.19
C GLY A 152 -12.96 -3.38 12.06
N VAL A 153 -13.53 -3.60 10.88
CA VAL A 153 -12.78 -3.98 9.68
C VAL A 153 -12.08 -2.73 9.14
N SER A 154 -10.77 -2.83 8.96
CA SER A 154 -9.92 -1.74 8.46
C SER A 154 -8.62 -2.32 7.90
N GLU A 155 -7.73 -1.47 7.41
CA GLU A 155 -6.38 -1.88 7.04
C GLU A 155 -5.63 -2.45 8.24
N SER A 156 -5.10 -3.67 8.11
CA SER A 156 -4.42 -4.35 9.21
C SER A 156 -3.53 -5.49 8.74
N GLY A 157 -2.77 -6.04 9.70
CA GLY A 157 -2.16 -7.35 9.53
C GLY A 157 -3.23 -8.44 9.42
N PHE A 158 -2.94 -9.54 8.71
CA PHE A 158 -3.79 -10.73 8.65
C PHE A 158 -2.96 -12.01 8.81
N TYR A 159 -3.61 -13.16 9.02
CA TYR A 159 -2.93 -14.41 9.34
C TYR A 159 -2.38 -15.12 8.10
N ALA A 160 -1.44 -14.46 7.42
CA ALA A 160 -0.59 -15.01 6.39
C ALA A 160 0.84 -14.52 6.60
N PHE A 161 1.82 -15.26 6.09
CA PHE A 161 3.23 -15.03 6.37
C PHE A 161 4.03 -14.86 5.09
N ASP A 162 5.01 -13.95 5.09
CA ASP A 162 6.08 -13.94 4.08
C ASP A 162 7.08 -15.09 4.37
N PRO A 163 8.06 -15.34 3.48
CA PRO A 163 9.12 -16.34 3.73
C PRO A 163 9.94 -16.09 5.00
N GLN A 164 9.94 -14.86 5.54
CA GLN A 164 10.61 -14.47 6.78
C GLN A 164 9.71 -14.63 8.01
N MET A 165 8.51 -15.19 7.85
CA MET A 165 7.51 -15.38 8.92
C MET A 165 6.95 -14.10 9.51
N ASN A 166 6.95 -12.99 8.76
CA ASN A 166 6.23 -11.78 9.15
C ASN A 166 4.77 -11.83 8.69
N TYR A 167 3.87 -11.37 9.56
CA TYR A 167 2.47 -11.17 9.20
C TYR A 167 2.34 -10.25 7.99
N GLN A 168 1.52 -10.65 7.02
CA GLN A 168 1.20 -9.85 5.86
C GLN A 168 0.20 -8.74 6.21
N TYR A 169 0.22 -7.65 5.44
CA TYR A 169 -0.56 -6.45 5.68
C TYR A 169 -1.31 -6.04 4.42
N LYS A 170 -2.58 -5.63 4.56
CA LYS A 170 -3.39 -5.11 3.45
C LYS A 170 -4.60 -4.32 3.94
N ALA A 171 -5.17 -3.53 3.04
CA ALA A 171 -6.50 -2.94 3.21
C ALA A 171 -7.58 -4.02 3.17
N ILE A 172 -8.49 -4.01 4.14
CA ILE A 172 -9.63 -4.93 4.26
C ILE A 172 -10.89 -4.08 4.48
N GLY A 173 -11.89 -4.30 3.64
CA GLY A 173 -13.05 -3.42 3.53
C GLY A 173 -14.35 -4.12 3.85
N VAL A 174 -15.36 -3.35 4.25
CA VAL A 174 -16.72 -3.85 4.38
C VAL A 174 -17.49 -3.66 3.06
N PRO A 175 -18.24 -4.67 2.59
CA PRO A 175 -19.06 -4.54 1.40
C PRO A 175 -20.02 -3.36 1.48
N GLY A 176 -20.16 -2.66 0.36
CA GLY A 176 -20.99 -1.45 0.26
C GLY A 176 -20.27 -0.16 0.63
N LEU A 177 -19.12 -0.18 1.31
CA LEU A 177 -18.38 1.04 1.69
C LEU A 177 -17.17 1.37 0.80
N GLY A 178 -16.73 0.42 -0.04
CA GLY A 178 -15.55 0.56 -0.90
C GLY A 178 -15.85 0.38 -2.39
N LEU A 179 -15.07 1.03 -3.26
CA LEU A 179 -15.12 0.84 -4.72
C LEU A 179 -14.33 -0.41 -5.19
N LYS A 180 -13.26 -0.77 -4.48
CA LYS A 180 -12.37 -1.86 -4.90
C LYS A 180 -13.02 -3.22 -4.63
N ARG A 181 -13.22 -3.99 -5.72
CA ARG A 181 -13.74 -5.35 -5.69
C ARG A 181 -12.75 -6.32 -5.05
N GLY A 182 -13.27 -7.35 -4.37
CA GLY A 182 -12.46 -8.44 -3.81
C GLY A 182 -11.82 -8.19 -2.44
N LEU A 183 -11.89 -6.97 -1.89
CA LEU A 183 -11.44 -6.67 -0.51
C LEU A 183 -12.37 -7.21 0.59
N ILE A 184 -13.52 -7.76 0.19
CA ILE A 184 -14.64 -8.18 1.03
C ILE A 184 -14.51 -9.65 1.46
N GLN A 185 -13.56 -10.39 0.87
CA GLN A 185 -13.40 -11.83 1.09
C GLN A 185 -12.72 -12.16 2.43
N ASP A 186 -12.09 -11.16 3.04
CA ASP A 186 -11.31 -11.34 4.26
C ASP A 186 -12.04 -10.81 5.49
N LEU A 187 -12.22 -11.68 6.47
CA LEU A 187 -12.91 -11.36 7.72
C LEU A 187 -11.88 -11.07 8.80
N VAL A 188 -11.26 -9.89 8.75
CA VAL A 188 -10.20 -9.51 9.70
C VAL A 188 -10.64 -8.29 10.49
N ILE A 189 -10.55 -8.40 11.82
CA ILE A 189 -10.96 -7.35 12.75
C ILE A 189 -9.74 -6.68 13.34
N ALA A 190 -9.66 -5.36 13.17
CA ALA A 190 -8.60 -4.51 13.65
C ALA A 190 -9.09 -3.65 14.83
N PRO A 191 -8.64 -3.89 16.08
CA PRO A 191 -9.19 -3.21 17.25
C PRO A 191 -9.08 -1.68 17.20
N TYR A 192 -8.03 -1.13 16.58
CA TYR A 192 -7.85 0.33 16.48
C TYR A 192 -9.01 1.02 15.75
N ALA A 193 -9.66 0.34 14.80
CA ALA A 193 -10.84 0.86 14.12
C ALA A 193 -12.01 1.08 15.09
N SER A 194 -12.18 0.18 16.07
CA SER A 194 -13.16 0.38 17.13
C SER A 194 -12.81 1.55 18.05
N PHE A 195 -11.52 1.78 18.33
CA PHE A 195 -11.12 2.98 19.05
C PHE A 195 -11.47 4.25 18.27
N LEU A 196 -11.19 4.30 16.96
CA LEU A 196 -11.61 5.43 16.11
C LEU A 196 -13.13 5.64 16.15
N ALA A 197 -13.90 4.56 16.10
CA ALA A 197 -15.36 4.61 16.15
C ALA A 197 -15.92 5.16 17.48
N MET A 198 -15.14 5.17 18.57
CA MET A 198 -15.59 5.77 19.83
C MET A 198 -15.87 7.27 19.70
N MET A 199 -15.18 7.97 18.79
CA MET A 199 -15.42 9.40 18.53
C MET A 199 -16.79 9.67 17.90
N VAL A 200 -17.49 8.62 17.41
CA VAL A 200 -18.79 8.70 16.76
C VAL A 200 -19.87 7.97 17.57
N SER A 201 -19.56 6.80 18.12
CA SER A 201 -20.49 5.94 18.87
C SER A 201 -19.77 5.31 20.06
N PRO A 202 -19.54 6.08 21.15
CA PRO A 202 -18.67 5.68 22.25
C PRO A 202 -19.15 4.44 23.00
N HIS A 203 -20.46 4.31 23.23
CA HIS A 203 -21.02 3.18 23.98
C HIS A 203 -20.87 1.86 23.22
N GLU A 204 -21.20 1.85 21.94
CA GLU A 204 -21.10 0.70 21.05
C GLU A 204 -19.65 0.26 20.88
N ALA A 205 -18.76 1.22 20.64
CA ALA A 205 -17.34 0.97 20.46
C ALA A 205 -16.70 0.42 21.74
N LEU A 206 -17.01 0.99 22.91
CA LEU A 206 -16.52 0.48 24.20
C LEU A 206 -17.01 -0.95 24.47
N SER A 207 -18.28 -1.23 24.20
CA SER A 207 -18.83 -2.59 24.31
C SER A 207 -18.11 -3.58 23.39
N ASN A 208 -17.76 -3.15 22.17
CA ASN A 208 -17.05 -3.98 21.21
C ASN A 208 -15.60 -4.25 21.64
N ILE A 209 -14.87 -3.22 22.08
CA ILE A 209 -13.51 -3.31 22.62
C ILE A 209 -13.48 -4.26 23.82
N SER A 210 -14.44 -4.11 24.74
CA SER A 210 -14.59 -4.99 25.91
C SER A 210 -14.93 -6.44 25.53
N ALA A 211 -15.64 -6.65 24.41
CA ALA A 211 -15.88 -7.98 23.87
C ALA A 211 -14.59 -8.59 23.30
N MET A 212 -13.82 -7.84 22.52
CA MET A 212 -12.52 -8.28 21.99
C MET A 212 -11.54 -8.65 23.11
N GLU A 213 -11.47 -7.85 24.17
CA GLU A 213 -10.62 -8.15 25.33
C GLU A 213 -11.01 -9.48 25.98
N ARG A 214 -12.32 -9.72 26.21
CA ARG A 214 -12.83 -11.01 26.73
C ARG A 214 -12.59 -12.18 25.79
N MET A 215 -12.48 -11.93 24.49
CA MET A 215 -12.10 -12.94 23.49
C MET A 215 -10.59 -13.22 23.47
N GLY A 216 -9.78 -12.51 24.26
CA GLY A 216 -8.34 -12.74 24.35
C GLY A 216 -7.52 -11.97 23.32
N PHE A 217 -8.03 -10.85 22.79
CA PHE A 217 -7.26 -9.97 21.91
C PHE A 217 -6.18 -9.18 22.67
N GLY A 218 -6.16 -9.26 24.01
CA GLY A 218 -5.21 -8.54 24.84
C GLY A 218 -3.78 -9.07 24.73
N GLY A 219 -2.83 -8.14 24.68
CA GLY A 219 -1.39 -8.38 24.72
C GLY A 219 -0.67 -7.32 25.57
N ARG A 220 0.67 -7.28 25.47
CA ARG A 220 1.52 -6.43 26.33
C ARG A 220 1.23 -4.94 26.24
N TYR A 221 0.86 -4.44 25.06
CA TYR A 221 0.65 -3.02 24.78
C TYR A 221 -0.81 -2.67 24.50
N GLY A 222 -1.75 -3.41 25.12
CA GLY A 222 -3.18 -3.31 24.83
C GLY A 222 -3.62 -4.40 23.87
N LEU A 223 -4.65 -4.14 23.07
CA LEU A 223 -5.15 -5.11 22.10
C LEU A 223 -4.12 -5.32 20.98
N TYR A 224 -3.97 -6.58 20.56
CA TYR A 224 -3.16 -6.97 19.42
C TYR A 224 -3.64 -6.32 18.12
N GLU A 225 -2.76 -6.31 17.13
CA GLU A 225 -2.97 -5.69 15.82
C GLU A 225 -4.30 -6.06 15.17
N ALA A 226 -4.61 -7.36 15.10
CA ALA A 226 -5.83 -7.85 14.48
C ALA A 226 -6.17 -9.28 14.91
N ALA A 227 -7.38 -9.72 14.54
CA ALA A 227 -7.80 -11.11 14.55
C ALA A 227 -8.43 -11.51 13.21
N ASP A 228 -7.94 -12.61 12.65
CA ASP A 228 -8.37 -13.16 11.37
C ASP A 228 -9.40 -14.27 11.57
N PHE A 229 -10.63 -14.03 11.10
CA PHE A 229 -11.77 -14.95 11.12
C PHE A 229 -11.95 -15.67 9.77
N THR A 230 -11.11 -15.40 8.77
CA THR A 230 -11.28 -15.97 7.43
C THR A 230 -11.20 -17.51 7.47
N PRO A 231 -12.25 -18.22 6.98
CA PRO A 231 -12.33 -19.67 7.06
C PRO A 231 -11.13 -20.42 6.47
N GLU A 232 -10.57 -19.93 5.37
CA GLU A 232 -9.47 -20.57 4.64
C GLU A 232 -8.13 -20.48 5.39
N ARG A 233 -7.99 -19.49 6.29
CA ARG A 233 -6.73 -19.23 7.02
C ARG A 233 -6.74 -19.72 8.46
N LYS A 234 -7.89 -20.19 8.96
CA LYS A 234 -8.02 -20.72 10.31
C LYS A 234 -8.03 -22.26 10.33
N PRO A 235 -7.30 -22.90 11.27
CA PRO A 235 -7.47 -24.33 11.55
C PRO A 235 -8.88 -24.62 12.06
N SER A 236 -9.46 -25.78 11.72
CA SER A 236 -10.87 -26.13 11.99
C SER A 236 -11.31 -26.08 13.47
N GLN A 237 -10.38 -25.96 14.41
CA GLN A 237 -10.64 -25.96 15.86
C GLN A 237 -10.50 -24.59 16.53
N ARG A 238 -10.07 -23.54 15.83
CA ARG A 238 -9.93 -22.19 16.39
C ARG A 238 -11.00 -21.25 15.84
N PRO A 239 -11.60 -20.39 16.68
CA PRO A 239 -12.61 -19.44 16.22
C PRO A 239 -12.02 -18.37 15.28
N PHE A 240 -10.78 -17.94 15.56
CA PHE A 240 -9.99 -16.96 14.81
C PHE A 240 -8.50 -17.17 15.09
N MET A 241 -7.65 -16.48 14.33
CA MET A 241 -6.20 -16.42 14.54
C MET A 241 -5.78 -15.00 14.91
N LEU A 242 -4.99 -14.84 15.98
CA LEU A 242 -4.48 -13.54 16.40
C LEU A 242 -3.23 -13.15 15.60
N ILE A 243 -3.17 -11.88 15.23
CA ILE A 243 -1.98 -11.24 14.67
C ILE A 243 -1.24 -10.62 15.85
N GLN A 244 -0.26 -11.35 16.40
CA GLN A 244 0.45 -10.97 17.62
C GLN A 244 1.55 -9.93 17.38
N SER A 245 1.19 -8.82 16.75
CA SER A 245 2.06 -7.66 16.54
C SER A 245 1.39 -6.40 17.07
N PHE A 246 2.15 -5.29 17.08
CA PHE A 246 1.65 -3.97 17.43
C PHE A 246 2.20 -2.96 16.43
N MET A 247 1.33 -2.20 15.78
CA MET A 247 1.73 -1.12 14.89
C MET A 247 1.66 0.24 15.59
N ALA A 248 2.74 1.01 15.50
CA ALA A 248 2.84 2.30 16.20
C ALA A 248 1.72 3.27 15.80
N HIS A 249 1.34 3.31 14.52
CA HIS A 249 0.27 4.17 14.03
C HIS A 249 -1.12 3.72 14.53
N HIS A 250 -1.41 2.42 14.56
CA HIS A 250 -2.66 1.90 15.13
C HIS A 250 -2.79 2.20 16.63
N GLN A 251 -1.70 2.04 17.39
CA GLN A 251 -1.68 2.39 18.81
C GLN A 251 -1.81 3.90 19.01
N GLY A 252 -1.08 4.71 18.24
CA GLY A 252 -1.17 6.17 18.29
C GLY A 252 -2.59 6.67 18.03
N MET A 253 -3.23 6.19 16.95
CA MET A 253 -4.63 6.51 16.64
C MET A 253 -5.58 6.09 17.76
N SER A 254 -5.38 4.92 18.36
CA SER A 254 -6.20 4.44 19.48
C SER A 254 -6.09 5.36 20.70
N PHE A 255 -4.87 5.77 21.05
CA PHE A 255 -4.63 6.70 22.16
C PHE A 255 -5.23 8.08 21.90
N LEU A 256 -5.05 8.64 20.70
CA LEU A 256 -5.63 9.95 20.37
C LEU A 256 -7.17 9.89 20.35
N ALA A 257 -7.76 8.81 19.87
CA ALA A 257 -9.21 8.63 19.91
C ALA A 257 -9.74 8.56 21.35
N LEU A 258 -9.06 7.82 22.24
CA LEU A 258 -9.36 7.82 23.68
C LEU A 258 -9.23 9.21 24.28
N ASP A 259 -8.13 9.92 23.99
CA ASP A 259 -7.87 11.26 24.50
C ASP A 259 -8.96 12.25 24.08
N ASN A 260 -9.37 12.21 22.82
CA ASN A 260 -10.48 13.03 22.33
C ASN A 260 -11.80 12.71 23.02
N VAL A 261 -12.14 11.44 23.22
CA VAL A 261 -13.38 11.05 23.89
C VAL A 261 -13.38 11.47 25.37
N LEU A 262 -12.24 11.31 26.06
CA LEU A 262 -12.11 11.62 27.49
C LEU A 262 -11.96 13.12 27.78
N HIS A 263 -11.39 13.87 26.84
CA HIS A 263 -11.07 15.28 27.01
C HIS A 263 -11.79 16.17 26.00
N GLU A 264 -13.03 15.83 25.64
CA GLU A 264 -13.93 16.68 24.84
C GLU A 264 -13.27 17.19 23.54
N ASN A 265 -12.79 16.27 22.71
CA ASN A 265 -12.12 16.55 21.42
C ASN A 265 -10.96 17.55 21.56
N ILE A 266 -10.06 17.33 22.51
CA ILE A 266 -8.93 18.24 22.77
C ILE A 266 -8.01 18.42 21.56
N MET A 267 -7.77 17.37 20.77
CA MET A 267 -6.88 17.46 19.60
C MET A 267 -7.51 18.26 18.46
N PRO A 268 -8.79 18.05 18.08
CA PRO A 268 -9.49 18.96 17.19
C PRO A 268 -9.51 20.41 17.67
N ARG A 269 -9.78 20.66 18.96
CA ARG A 269 -9.74 22.03 19.51
C ARG A 269 -8.37 22.69 19.37
N ARG A 270 -7.28 21.95 19.58
CA ARG A 270 -5.92 22.45 19.38
C ARG A 270 -5.65 22.74 17.91
N PHE A 271 -5.95 21.80 17.02
CA PHE A 271 -5.73 21.95 15.59
C PHE A 271 -6.51 23.13 15.01
N HIS A 272 -7.79 23.25 15.36
CA HIS A 272 -8.68 24.33 14.94
C HIS A 272 -8.48 25.65 15.73
N SER A 273 -7.52 25.74 16.64
CA SER A 273 -7.14 27.02 17.26
C SER A 273 -6.17 27.84 16.38
N GLU A 274 -5.54 27.20 15.41
CA GLU A 274 -4.61 27.83 14.47
C GLU A 274 -5.34 28.70 13.45
N ALA A 275 -4.88 29.94 13.25
CA ALA A 275 -5.57 30.92 12.40
C ALA A 275 -5.73 30.46 10.94
N LEU A 276 -4.71 29.79 10.38
CA LEU A 276 -4.75 29.24 9.01
C LEU A 276 -5.80 28.13 8.86
N ILE A 277 -5.94 27.31 9.89
CA ILE A 277 -6.92 26.22 9.94
C ILE A 277 -8.33 26.80 10.08
N GLN A 278 -8.54 27.77 10.98
CA GLN A 278 -9.82 28.47 11.18
C GLN A 278 -10.35 29.09 9.90
N ALA A 279 -9.48 29.75 9.13
CA ALA A 279 -9.85 30.37 7.86
C ALA A 279 -10.39 29.36 6.81
N THR A 280 -10.10 28.07 6.99
CA THR A 280 -10.38 27.00 6.02
C THR A 280 -11.57 26.11 6.46
N GLU A 281 -12.11 26.31 7.66
CA GLU A 281 -13.14 25.44 8.26
C GLU A 281 -14.43 25.30 7.44
N LEU A 282 -14.78 26.32 6.65
CA LEU A 282 -15.98 26.30 5.80
C LEU A 282 -15.98 25.12 4.82
N LEU A 283 -14.81 24.58 4.47
CA LEU A 283 -14.70 23.39 3.62
C LEU A 283 -15.28 22.13 4.26
N LEU A 284 -15.37 22.08 5.60
CA LEU A 284 -15.91 20.94 6.35
C LEU A 284 -17.43 20.98 6.45
N GLN A 285 -18.05 22.15 6.23
CA GLN A 285 -19.50 22.35 6.35
C GLN A 285 -20.22 22.02 5.04
N ILE A 286 -20.03 20.79 4.56
CA ILE A 286 -20.60 20.32 3.29
C ILE A 286 -22.05 19.92 3.52
N ARG A 287 -22.97 20.63 2.87
CA ARG A 287 -24.41 20.30 2.87
C ARG A 287 -24.66 18.97 2.16
N LEU A 288 -25.71 18.29 2.61
CA LEU A 288 -26.25 17.13 1.93
C LEU A 288 -26.80 17.55 0.54
N PRO A 289 -26.44 16.83 -0.55
CA PRO A 289 -26.99 17.12 -1.86
C PRO A 289 -28.50 16.84 -1.91
N ASP A 290 -29.27 17.64 -2.65
CA ASP A 290 -30.71 17.42 -2.80
C ASP A 290 -31.01 16.06 -3.47
N SER A 291 -32.00 15.38 -2.90
CA SER A 291 -32.42 13.96 -2.90
C SER A 291 -32.29 13.01 -4.12
N ASN A 292 -31.60 13.31 -5.22
CA ASN A 292 -31.67 12.48 -6.45
C ASN A 292 -30.37 11.82 -6.94
N ALA A 293 -29.24 11.94 -6.21
CA ALA A 293 -27.93 11.49 -6.69
C ALA A 293 -27.30 10.33 -5.91
N ALA A 294 -28.08 9.54 -5.16
CA ALA A 294 -27.56 8.31 -4.58
C ALA A 294 -27.51 7.20 -5.64
N MET A 295 -26.34 6.61 -5.85
CA MET A 295 -26.27 5.36 -6.59
C MET A 295 -27.00 4.27 -5.79
N PRO A 296 -27.62 3.28 -6.46
CA PRO A 296 -28.19 2.13 -5.76
C PRO A 296 -27.15 1.55 -4.79
N GLU A 297 -27.62 1.05 -3.64
CA GLU A 297 -26.81 0.32 -2.66
C GLU A 297 -25.86 -0.62 -3.44
N LEU A 298 -24.55 -0.52 -3.19
CA LEU A 298 -23.55 -1.39 -3.80
C LEU A 298 -23.73 -2.79 -3.20
N VAL A 299 -24.82 -3.46 -3.57
CA VAL A 299 -25.12 -4.83 -3.24
C VAL A 299 -24.31 -5.67 -4.22
N GLU A 300 -23.12 -6.09 -3.81
CA GLU A 300 -22.61 -7.33 -4.37
C GLU A 300 -23.57 -8.43 -3.90
N GLU A 301 -24.31 -9.02 -4.83
CA GLU A 301 -25.04 -10.25 -4.56
C GLU A 301 -24.06 -11.23 -3.93
N HIS A 302 -24.33 -11.65 -2.69
CA HIS A 302 -23.78 -12.89 -2.17
C HIS A 302 -24.37 -14.03 -3.02
N ILE A 303 -23.86 -14.19 -4.23
CA ILE A 303 -23.94 -15.46 -4.95
C ILE A 303 -23.10 -16.39 -4.10
N VAL A 304 -23.75 -17.19 -3.26
CA VAL A 304 -23.16 -18.40 -2.69
C VAL A 304 -22.79 -19.25 -3.89
N PRO A 305 -21.52 -19.35 -4.31
CA PRO A 305 -21.19 -20.25 -5.40
C PRO A 305 -21.25 -21.64 -4.79
N GLU A 306 -22.07 -22.50 -5.38
CA GLU A 306 -21.88 -23.94 -5.25
C GLU A 306 -20.38 -24.22 -5.37
N ARG A 307 -19.81 -24.85 -4.33
CA ARG A 307 -18.41 -25.24 -4.25
C ARG A 307 -18.08 -26.16 -5.44
N GLN A 308 -17.62 -25.56 -6.53
CA GLN A 308 -16.67 -26.18 -7.42
C GLN A 308 -15.31 -25.60 -7.08
N MET A 309 -14.46 -26.46 -6.52
CA MET A 309 -13.05 -26.17 -6.26
C MET A 309 -12.37 -25.78 -7.57
N LYS A 310 -12.25 -24.48 -7.81
CA LYS A 310 -11.09 -23.91 -8.49
C LYS A 310 -10.36 -23.07 -7.45
N GLY A 311 -9.06 -23.34 -7.31
CA GLY A 311 -8.20 -22.73 -6.30
C GLY A 311 -8.28 -21.20 -6.32
N PRO A 312 -8.01 -20.54 -5.19
CA PRO A 312 -8.19 -19.11 -5.04
C PRO A 312 -7.19 -18.33 -5.91
N ASP A 313 -7.69 -17.28 -6.55
CA ASP A 313 -6.96 -16.30 -7.36
C ASP A 313 -6.18 -15.33 -6.43
N LEU A 314 -5.29 -15.89 -5.58
CA LEU A 314 -4.45 -15.18 -4.59
C LEU A 314 -3.31 -14.37 -5.22
N GLU A 315 -3.06 -14.55 -6.51
CA GLU A 315 -1.87 -14.09 -7.23
C GLU A 315 -2.08 -12.74 -7.94
N LYS A 316 -2.68 -11.71 -7.33
CA LYS A 316 -2.81 -10.41 -8.06
C LYS A 316 -2.20 -9.18 -7.40
N ASN A 317 -1.73 -9.24 -6.15
CA ASN A 317 -1.18 -8.06 -5.47
C ASN A 317 0.06 -8.31 -4.57
N GLN A 318 0.74 -9.45 -4.68
CA GLN A 318 2.00 -9.66 -3.95
C GLN A 318 3.18 -9.15 -4.79
N PHE A 319 3.77 -8.03 -4.37
CA PHE A 319 5.03 -7.55 -4.94
C PHE A 319 6.16 -7.83 -3.95
N PHE A 320 7.17 -8.61 -4.34
CA PHE A 320 8.39 -8.79 -3.56
C PHE A 320 9.47 -7.88 -4.11
N ILE A 321 10.17 -7.16 -3.21
CA ILE A 321 11.29 -6.30 -3.59
C ILE A 321 12.58 -6.93 -3.07
N ILE A 322 13.57 -7.08 -3.95
CA ILE A 322 14.90 -7.54 -3.62
C ILE A 322 15.89 -6.45 -4.08
N GLU A 323 16.64 -5.89 -3.14
CA GLU A 323 17.59 -4.78 -3.38
C GLU A 323 19.00 -5.28 -3.76
N THR A 324 19.16 -6.57 -4.06
CA THR A 324 20.46 -7.13 -4.43
C THR A 324 20.33 -8.35 -5.34
N ALA A 325 21.27 -8.46 -6.28
CA ALA A 325 21.45 -9.67 -7.08
C ALA A 325 22.20 -10.78 -6.33
N LYS A 326 22.90 -10.45 -5.23
CA LYS A 326 23.81 -11.36 -4.53
C LYS A 326 23.13 -11.96 -3.31
N THR A 327 22.38 -13.03 -3.52
CA THR A 327 21.78 -13.82 -2.45
C THR A 327 22.51 -15.15 -2.29
N PRO A 328 22.61 -15.74 -1.07
CA PRO A 328 23.24 -17.04 -0.88
C PRO A 328 22.58 -18.19 -1.67
N ILE A 329 21.28 -18.06 -1.93
CA ILE A 329 20.49 -18.92 -2.79
C ILE A 329 19.73 -17.98 -3.75
N PRO A 330 19.76 -18.20 -5.07
CA PRO A 330 19.00 -17.38 -6.01
C PRO A 330 17.51 -17.43 -5.67
N VAL A 331 16.91 -16.26 -5.49
CA VAL A 331 15.46 -16.15 -5.33
C VAL A 331 14.85 -16.18 -6.73
N THR A 332 13.86 -17.04 -6.94
CA THR A 332 13.22 -17.24 -8.24
C THR A 332 11.79 -16.76 -8.23
N HIS A 333 11.31 -16.30 -9.38
CA HIS A 333 9.90 -16.02 -9.62
C HIS A 333 9.49 -16.63 -10.95
N SER A 334 8.28 -17.19 -11.02
CA SER A 334 7.76 -17.80 -12.24
C SER A 334 6.41 -17.20 -12.63
N ILE A 335 6.26 -16.95 -13.93
CA ILE A 335 5.04 -16.39 -14.52
C ILE A 335 4.61 -17.32 -15.65
N SER A 336 3.32 -17.65 -15.71
CA SER A 336 2.78 -18.54 -16.73
C SER A 336 1.35 -18.19 -17.11
N ASN A 337 0.99 -18.42 -18.38
CA ASN A 337 -0.40 -18.42 -18.85
C ASN A 337 -1.00 -19.85 -18.91
N GLY A 338 -0.34 -20.83 -18.28
CA GLY A 338 -0.70 -22.24 -18.25
C GLY A 338 0.01 -23.11 -19.29
N GLN A 339 0.38 -22.57 -20.46
CA GLN A 339 1.13 -23.31 -21.48
C GLN A 339 2.55 -22.77 -21.67
N TYR A 340 2.71 -21.46 -21.69
CA TYR A 340 4.00 -20.78 -21.69
C TYR A 340 4.41 -20.44 -20.26
N SER A 341 5.66 -20.71 -19.89
CA SER A 341 6.20 -20.46 -18.56
C SER A 341 7.56 -19.78 -18.65
N VAL A 342 7.77 -18.78 -17.82
CA VAL A 342 9.05 -18.10 -17.64
C VAL A 342 9.43 -18.23 -16.17
N MET A 343 10.70 -18.50 -15.90
CA MET A 343 11.26 -18.40 -14.56
C MET A 343 12.47 -17.50 -14.60
N LEU A 344 12.58 -16.58 -13.64
CA LEU A 344 13.68 -15.61 -13.54
C LEU A 344 14.23 -15.59 -12.12
N THR A 345 15.56 -15.52 -11.99
CA THR A 345 16.27 -15.31 -10.73
C THR A 345 16.42 -13.83 -10.41
N ASN A 346 16.78 -13.51 -9.17
CA ASN A 346 17.04 -12.12 -8.75
C ASN A 346 18.32 -11.56 -9.37
N ALA A 347 19.11 -12.38 -10.07
CA ALA A 347 20.26 -11.97 -10.85
C ALA A 347 19.95 -11.83 -12.36
N GLY A 348 18.76 -12.22 -12.80
CA GLY A 348 18.26 -12.09 -14.18
C GLY A 348 18.47 -13.31 -15.07
N SER A 349 18.99 -14.39 -14.52
CA SER A 349 19.09 -15.70 -15.16
C SER A 349 17.73 -16.42 -15.13
N GLY A 350 17.57 -17.50 -15.88
CA GLY A 350 16.29 -18.20 -15.93
C GLY A 350 16.03 -18.97 -17.22
N PHE A 351 14.78 -19.32 -17.46
CA PHE A 351 14.37 -20.01 -18.68
C PHE A 351 13.00 -19.57 -19.18
N SER A 352 12.76 -19.87 -20.45
CA SER A 352 11.46 -19.77 -21.10
C SER A 352 11.10 -21.13 -21.66
N ARG A 353 9.87 -21.58 -21.41
CA ARG A 353 9.41 -22.94 -21.72
C ARG A 353 7.99 -22.90 -22.26
N PHE A 354 7.75 -23.64 -23.33
CA PHE A 354 6.41 -23.93 -23.83
C PHE A 354 6.07 -25.39 -23.55
N GLN A 355 5.10 -25.63 -22.67
CA GLN A 355 4.73 -26.95 -22.17
C GLN A 355 5.95 -27.68 -21.58
N GLU A 356 6.39 -28.78 -22.21
CA GLU A 356 7.58 -29.54 -21.81
C GLU A 356 8.86 -29.13 -22.57
N ILE A 357 8.75 -28.24 -23.56
CA ILE A 357 9.83 -27.85 -24.47
C ILE A 357 10.51 -26.57 -23.98
N ASN A 358 11.79 -26.67 -23.61
CA ASN A 358 12.59 -25.50 -23.24
C ASN A 358 12.98 -24.71 -24.48
N LEU A 359 12.67 -23.42 -24.50
CA LEU A 359 13.04 -22.52 -25.58
C LEU A 359 14.46 -22.01 -25.39
N SER A 360 14.83 -21.67 -24.16
CA SER A 360 16.18 -21.29 -23.76
C SER A 360 16.84 -22.35 -22.88
N ARG A 361 18.17 -22.52 -23.02
CA ARG A 361 18.95 -23.43 -22.18
C ARG A 361 18.95 -22.93 -20.75
N TRP A 362 18.70 -23.83 -19.81
CA TRP A 362 18.87 -23.57 -18.39
C TRP A 362 19.21 -24.84 -17.62
N ARG A 363 20.08 -24.69 -16.63
CA ARG A 363 20.48 -25.75 -15.70
C ARG A 363 20.44 -25.18 -14.31
N GLU A 364 19.95 -25.98 -13.38
CA GLU A 364 20.00 -25.64 -11.96
C GLU A 364 21.46 -25.58 -11.52
N ASP A 365 21.94 -24.37 -11.26
CA ASP A 365 23.27 -24.10 -10.71
C ASP A 365 23.16 -22.90 -9.75
N VAL A 366 22.96 -23.20 -8.48
CA VAL A 366 22.85 -22.19 -7.41
C VAL A 366 24.15 -21.40 -7.20
N THR A 367 25.27 -21.85 -7.76
CA THR A 367 26.59 -21.23 -7.57
C THR A 367 26.91 -20.25 -8.70
N GLN A 368 26.69 -20.66 -9.96
CA GLN A 368 27.04 -19.82 -11.10
C GLN A 368 25.87 -19.05 -11.70
N ASP A 369 24.65 -19.59 -11.58
CA ASP A 369 23.41 -19.05 -12.16
C ASP A 369 23.61 -18.54 -13.60
N ALA A 370 24.27 -19.32 -14.45
CA ALA A 370 24.87 -18.80 -15.68
C ALA A 370 23.92 -18.75 -16.90
N TRP A 371 22.72 -19.30 -16.80
CA TRP A 371 21.87 -19.58 -17.96
C TRP A 371 20.63 -18.69 -18.01
N GLY A 372 20.35 -18.08 -19.17
CA GLY A 372 19.19 -17.23 -19.32
C GLY A 372 19.12 -16.47 -20.65
N ILE A 373 18.13 -15.58 -20.72
CA ILE A 373 17.97 -14.63 -21.82
C ILE A 373 18.49 -13.28 -21.35
N TYR A 374 19.56 -12.82 -21.99
CA TYR A 374 20.34 -11.68 -21.57
C TYR A 374 20.30 -10.56 -22.60
N PHE A 375 20.50 -9.34 -22.12
CA PHE A 375 20.64 -8.16 -22.96
C PHE A 375 21.85 -7.37 -22.51
N TYR A 376 22.80 -7.22 -23.41
CA TYR A 376 23.95 -6.35 -23.25
C TYR A 376 23.58 -4.95 -23.71
N ILE A 377 24.09 -3.96 -23.00
CA ILE A 377 23.89 -2.55 -23.28
C ILE A 377 25.27 -1.91 -23.33
N GLN A 378 25.61 -1.34 -24.47
CA GLN A 378 26.87 -0.64 -24.68
C GLN A 378 26.60 0.83 -24.92
N ASN A 379 27.22 1.70 -24.14
CA ASN A 379 27.28 3.11 -24.42
C ASN A 379 28.42 3.38 -25.42
N LEU A 380 28.08 3.69 -26.68
CA LEU A 380 29.06 3.91 -27.74
C LEU A 380 29.88 5.20 -27.54
N ASN A 381 29.42 6.11 -26.69
CA ASN A 381 30.14 7.35 -26.40
C ASN A 381 31.29 7.15 -25.40
N SER A 382 31.11 6.32 -24.38
CA SER A 382 32.14 6.05 -23.35
C SER A 382 32.86 4.72 -23.54
N GLY A 383 32.26 3.78 -24.26
CA GLY A 383 32.74 2.40 -24.40
C GLY A 383 32.30 1.47 -23.27
N ASP A 384 31.56 1.97 -22.27
CA ASP A 384 31.09 1.17 -21.14
C ASP A 384 30.05 0.15 -21.58
N VAL A 385 30.16 -1.07 -21.05
CA VAL A 385 29.26 -2.19 -21.33
C VAL A 385 28.72 -2.72 -20.00
N TRP A 386 27.40 -2.87 -19.92
CA TRP A 386 26.72 -3.53 -18.81
C TRP A 386 25.61 -4.43 -19.33
N SER A 387 25.05 -5.24 -18.44
CA SER A 387 23.90 -6.07 -18.75
C SER A 387 22.63 -5.46 -18.17
N ALA A 388 21.49 -5.65 -18.84
CA ALA A 388 20.20 -5.11 -18.41
C ALA A 388 19.72 -5.66 -17.05
N THR A 389 20.33 -6.76 -16.59
CA THR A 389 20.21 -7.36 -15.26
C THR A 389 21.61 -7.65 -14.69
N HIS A 390 21.78 -8.36 -13.57
CA HIS A 390 23.11 -8.62 -13.01
C HIS A 390 23.94 -9.54 -13.92
N HIS A 391 23.32 -10.60 -14.44
CA HIS A 391 23.92 -11.42 -15.47
C HIS A 391 23.70 -10.83 -16.87
N PRO A 392 24.65 -11.06 -17.81
CA PRO A 392 25.84 -11.92 -17.68
C PRO A 392 27.12 -11.16 -17.29
N CYS A 393 27.11 -9.82 -17.20
CA CYS A 393 28.30 -9.04 -16.85
C CYS A 393 28.76 -9.23 -15.40
N ARG A 394 27.91 -9.83 -14.53
CA ARG A 394 28.16 -10.07 -13.10
C ARG A 394 28.46 -8.78 -12.33
N ASP A 395 27.83 -7.70 -12.77
CA ASP A 395 27.88 -6.40 -12.16
C ASP A 395 26.46 -5.91 -11.90
N SER A 396 26.22 -5.34 -10.73
CA SER A 396 24.90 -4.83 -10.31
C SER A 396 24.73 -3.34 -10.59
N GLY A 397 25.79 -2.62 -10.96
CA GLY A 397 25.75 -1.17 -11.11
C GLY A 397 25.70 -0.47 -9.74
N GLU A 398 25.30 0.81 -9.73
CA GLU A 398 25.27 1.65 -8.53
C GLU A 398 24.03 1.40 -7.65
N ASP A 399 22.91 1.09 -8.29
CA ASP A 399 21.61 0.84 -7.65
C ASP A 399 20.98 -0.32 -8.41
N TYR A 400 20.58 -1.38 -7.70
CA TYR A 400 20.01 -2.60 -8.30
C TYR A 400 18.81 -3.06 -7.51
N LYS A 401 17.69 -3.26 -8.20
CA LYS A 401 16.44 -3.69 -7.59
C LYS A 401 15.70 -4.64 -8.50
N VAL A 402 15.08 -5.65 -7.90
CA VAL A 402 14.15 -6.56 -8.57
C VAL A 402 12.81 -6.48 -7.87
N ILE A 403 11.74 -6.41 -8.64
CA ILE A 403 10.35 -6.46 -8.18
C ILE A 403 9.70 -7.68 -8.82
N TYR A 404 9.24 -8.62 -7.98
CA TYR A 404 8.42 -9.74 -8.42
C TYR A 404 6.97 -9.44 -8.13
N ALA A 405 6.21 -9.17 -9.19
CA ALA A 405 4.77 -9.09 -9.18
C ALA A 405 4.18 -10.42 -9.66
N PRO A 406 2.90 -10.70 -9.40
CA PRO A 406 2.31 -11.94 -9.88
C PRO A 406 2.22 -12.03 -11.41
N ASP A 407 2.05 -10.90 -12.08
CA ASP A 407 1.93 -10.78 -13.53
C ASP A 407 3.24 -10.39 -14.24
N LYS A 408 4.28 -9.99 -13.48
CA LYS A 408 5.53 -9.47 -14.06
C LYS A 408 6.76 -9.57 -13.18
N VAL A 409 7.93 -9.63 -13.81
CA VAL A 409 9.23 -9.40 -13.16
C VAL A 409 9.81 -8.09 -13.67
N GLU A 410 10.28 -7.25 -12.77
CA GLU A 410 10.86 -5.96 -13.11
C GLU A 410 12.23 -5.78 -12.46
N PHE A 411 13.26 -5.59 -13.30
CA PHE A 411 14.60 -5.22 -12.88
C PHE A 411 14.79 -3.72 -13.09
N SER A 412 15.42 -3.06 -12.13
CA SER A 412 15.87 -1.68 -12.25
C SER A 412 17.33 -1.62 -11.84
N ARG A 413 18.15 -0.99 -12.67
CA ARG A 413 19.54 -0.71 -12.34
C ARG A 413 20.01 0.65 -12.85
N LYS A 414 21.06 1.18 -12.24
CA LYS A 414 21.69 2.44 -12.64
C LYS A 414 23.18 2.25 -12.94
N ASP A 415 23.59 2.72 -14.11
CA ASP A 415 24.96 2.66 -14.61
C ASP A 415 25.38 4.07 -15.05
N GLY A 416 26.08 4.78 -14.16
CA GLY A 416 26.45 6.19 -14.35
C GLY A 416 25.22 7.10 -14.53
N ASN A 417 25.03 7.60 -15.75
CA ASN A 417 23.90 8.50 -16.06
C ASN A 417 22.72 7.82 -16.76
N ILE A 418 22.76 6.50 -16.94
CA ILE A 418 21.69 5.75 -17.61
C ILE A 418 21.02 4.84 -16.60
N THR A 419 19.70 4.96 -16.48
CA THR A 419 18.88 3.99 -15.76
C THR A 419 18.31 3.00 -16.75
N THR A 420 18.51 1.71 -16.46
CA THR A 420 17.93 0.60 -17.22
C THR A 420 16.81 -0.03 -16.42
N ARG A 421 15.64 -0.16 -17.04
CA ARG A 421 14.49 -0.89 -16.49
C ARG A 421 14.11 -2.01 -17.45
N THR A 422 14.11 -3.24 -16.95
CA THR A 422 13.75 -4.43 -17.74
C THR A 422 12.51 -5.06 -17.12
N GLU A 423 11.43 -5.12 -17.88
CA GLU A 423 10.18 -5.74 -17.46
C GLU A 423 9.89 -6.97 -18.30
N VAL A 424 9.51 -8.08 -17.64
CA VAL A 424 9.20 -9.35 -18.28
C VAL A 424 7.79 -9.76 -17.89
N VAL A 425 6.95 -10.01 -18.88
CA VAL A 425 5.57 -10.48 -18.72
C VAL A 425 5.28 -11.66 -19.66
N VAL A 426 4.29 -12.47 -19.34
CA VAL A 426 3.78 -13.53 -20.22
C VAL A 426 2.42 -13.11 -20.75
N SER A 427 2.20 -13.21 -22.07
CA SER A 427 0.92 -12.85 -22.67
C SER A 427 -0.19 -13.82 -22.20
N PRO A 428 -1.35 -13.31 -21.74
CA PRO A 428 -2.48 -14.16 -21.39
C PRO A 428 -3.18 -14.75 -22.63
N GLU A 429 -3.04 -14.10 -23.79
CA GLU A 429 -3.70 -14.48 -25.04
C GLU A 429 -2.79 -15.32 -25.95
N ASP A 430 -1.51 -14.98 -25.98
CA ASP A 430 -0.51 -15.60 -26.87
C ASP A 430 0.52 -16.43 -26.10
N GLN A 431 1.09 -17.43 -26.77
CA GLN A 431 2.16 -18.27 -26.21
C GLN A 431 3.54 -17.60 -26.35
N ALA A 432 3.65 -16.41 -25.76
CA ALA A 432 4.81 -15.55 -25.87
C ALA A 432 5.11 -14.81 -24.56
N GLU A 433 6.40 -14.58 -24.32
CA GLU A 433 6.86 -13.60 -23.34
C GLU A 433 7.14 -12.25 -24.01
N ILE A 434 6.96 -11.17 -23.27
CA ILE A 434 7.34 -9.81 -23.69
C ILE A 434 8.40 -9.33 -22.71
N ARG A 435 9.56 -8.95 -23.24
CA ARG A 435 10.64 -8.30 -22.48
C ARG A 435 10.79 -6.86 -22.94
N ARG A 436 10.47 -5.91 -22.08
CA ARG A 436 10.55 -4.47 -22.35
C ARG A 436 11.76 -3.88 -21.64
N ILE A 437 12.70 -3.34 -22.42
CA ILE A 437 13.88 -2.62 -21.90
C ILE A 437 13.66 -1.13 -22.12
N SER A 438 13.63 -0.38 -21.03
CA SER A 438 13.52 1.08 -21.02
C SER A 438 14.84 1.67 -20.56
N LEU A 439 15.37 2.62 -21.33
CA LEU A 439 16.62 3.32 -21.04
C LEU A 439 16.33 4.80 -20.85
N THR A 440 16.70 5.33 -19.68
CA THR A 440 16.52 6.74 -19.34
C THR A 440 17.88 7.41 -19.19
N ASN A 441 18.19 8.35 -20.07
CA ASN A 441 19.41 9.17 -19.99
C ASN A 441 19.16 10.37 -19.07
N HIS A 442 19.88 10.43 -17.96
CA HIS A 442 19.82 11.53 -16.99
C HIS A 442 20.87 12.62 -17.24
N SER A 443 21.69 12.47 -18.28
CA SER A 443 22.70 13.48 -18.63
C SER A 443 22.11 14.58 -19.52
N LYS A 444 22.82 15.71 -19.59
CA LYS A 444 22.48 16.84 -20.48
C LYS A 444 22.92 16.64 -21.94
N PHE A 445 23.55 15.51 -22.24
CA PHE A 445 24.14 15.23 -23.55
C PHE A 445 23.48 14.02 -24.17
N ASP A 446 23.37 14.01 -25.48
CA ASP A 446 22.87 12.85 -26.21
C ASP A 446 23.78 11.63 -25.99
N ARG A 447 23.16 10.46 -25.97
CA ARG A 447 23.81 9.17 -25.76
C ARG A 447 23.34 8.19 -26.82
N THR A 448 24.30 7.55 -27.48
CA THR A 448 24.05 6.47 -28.43
C THR A 448 24.33 5.16 -27.72
N VAL A 449 23.31 4.32 -27.63
CA VAL A 449 23.37 3.01 -26.96
C VAL A 449 23.07 1.90 -27.95
N GLU A 450 23.84 0.83 -27.88
CA GLU A 450 23.59 -0.42 -28.60
C GLU A 450 23.03 -1.45 -27.61
N VAL A 451 21.97 -2.15 -28.02
CA VAL A 451 21.34 -3.19 -27.21
C VAL A 451 21.42 -4.52 -27.97
N THR A 452 22.09 -5.49 -27.37
CA THR A 452 22.36 -6.80 -27.98
C THR A 452 21.75 -7.91 -27.15
N SER A 453 20.77 -8.62 -27.70
CA SER A 453 20.17 -9.79 -27.05
C SER A 453 21.00 -11.04 -27.25
N TYR A 454 21.08 -11.90 -26.23
CA TYR A 454 21.74 -13.19 -26.30
C TYR A 454 20.96 -14.23 -25.48
N PHE A 455 20.76 -15.40 -26.06
CA PHE A 455 20.28 -16.59 -25.35
C PHE A 455 20.66 -17.83 -26.15
N GLU A 456 20.73 -18.97 -25.46
CA GLU A 456 20.97 -20.25 -26.12
C GLU A 456 19.64 -20.96 -26.39
N VAL A 457 19.33 -21.15 -27.67
CA VAL A 457 18.13 -21.88 -28.09
C VAL A 457 18.31 -23.38 -27.83
N VAL A 458 17.27 -24.08 -27.40
CA VAL A 458 17.30 -25.55 -27.19
C VAL A 458 16.20 -26.27 -27.96
N LEU A 459 14.96 -25.78 -27.87
CA LEU A 459 13.76 -26.36 -28.52
C LEU A 459 13.60 -27.88 -28.27
N ALA A 460 13.93 -28.35 -27.07
CA ALA A 460 13.84 -29.75 -26.67
C ALA A 460 13.42 -29.89 -25.20
N ARG A 461 13.07 -31.10 -24.77
CA ARG A 461 12.81 -31.36 -23.34
C ARG A 461 14.12 -31.32 -22.56
N LEU A 462 14.04 -30.95 -21.28
CA LEU A 462 15.22 -30.84 -20.41
C LEU A 462 16.07 -32.12 -20.39
N SER A 463 15.42 -33.29 -20.31
CA SER A 463 16.09 -34.59 -20.31
C SER A 463 16.85 -34.87 -21.61
N GLU A 464 16.35 -34.35 -22.75
CA GLU A 464 16.95 -34.54 -24.07
C GLU A 464 18.16 -33.63 -24.26
N ASP A 465 18.08 -32.36 -23.84
CA ASP A 465 19.22 -31.42 -23.85
C ASP A 465 20.37 -31.90 -22.94
N ILE A 466 20.04 -32.48 -21.77
CA ILE A 466 21.04 -33.05 -20.86
C ILE A 466 21.71 -34.29 -21.47
N ALA A 467 20.93 -35.17 -22.12
CA ALA A 467 21.46 -36.41 -22.70
C ALA A 467 22.30 -36.17 -23.96
N HIS A 468 21.94 -35.17 -24.78
CA HIS A 468 22.55 -34.93 -26.09
C HIS A 468 22.83 -33.44 -26.38
N PRO A 469 23.64 -32.75 -25.57
CA PRO A 469 23.85 -31.29 -25.67
C PRO A 469 24.50 -30.86 -27.00
N ALA A 470 25.40 -31.68 -27.55
CA ALA A 470 26.04 -31.41 -28.84
C ALA A 470 25.11 -31.63 -30.04
N PHE A 471 24.06 -32.45 -29.89
CA PHE A 471 23.11 -32.75 -30.95
C PHE A 471 22.13 -31.58 -31.15
N GLY A 472 21.61 -30.99 -30.08
CA GLY A 472 20.70 -29.84 -30.16
C GLY A 472 21.34 -28.61 -30.84
N ASN A 473 22.63 -28.36 -30.58
CA ASN A 473 23.36 -27.22 -31.17
C ASN A 473 23.59 -27.34 -32.68
N LEU A 474 23.34 -28.51 -33.31
CA LEU A 474 23.51 -28.73 -34.75
C LEU A 474 22.28 -28.39 -35.60
N PHE A 475 21.11 -28.23 -34.98
CA PHE A 475 19.82 -28.09 -35.68
C PHE A 475 19.11 -26.75 -35.44
N ILE A 476 19.81 -25.81 -34.80
CA ILE A 476 19.36 -24.42 -34.65
C ILE A 476 19.98 -23.63 -35.82
N PRO A 477 19.18 -23.09 -36.76
CA PRO A 477 19.69 -22.37 -37.92
C PRO A 477 20.40 -21.06 -37.57
#